data_AF-A0A0Q7FD96-F1
#
_entry.id   AF-A0A0Q7FD96-F1
#
_cell.length_a   1.000
_cell.length_b   1.000
_cell.length_c   1.000
_cell.angle_alpha   90.00
_cell.angle_beta   90.00
_cell.angle_gamma   90.00
#
_symmetry.space_group_name_H-M   'P 1'
#
loop_
_entity.id
_entity.type
_entity.pdbx_description
1 polymer ?
#
loop_
_entity_poly.entity_id
_entity_poly.type
_entity_poly.pdbx_seq_one_letter_code
_entity_poly.pdbx_strand_id
1 'polypeptide(L)'
;MSEISAGDIVECIDDTPSRPESQIMPDLGALYTVTNIRPAGDGHSVRLKELTPSCHRGGVCACHQCGWDAGRFRKVYRPNGEFIASLMCDVPDEIEAPELVD
;
A
#
# COMPACT_ATOMS: atom_id res chain seq x y z
N MET A 1 -9.78 -10.27 -6.98
CA MET A 1 -9.00 -9.17 -6.37
C MET A 1 -7.87 -9.81 -5.58
N SER A 2 -6.63 -9.32 -5.73
CA SER A 2 -5.47 -9.91 -5.06
C SER A 2 -5.64 -9.85 -3.55
N GLU A 3 -5.42 -10.98 -2.87
CA GLU A 3 -5.47 -11.04 -1.41
C GLU A 3 -4.38 -10.14 -0.82
N ILE A 4 -4.80 -9.18 0.00
CA ILE A 4 -3.91 -8.31 0.79
C ILE A 4 -3.42 -9.13 1.98
N SER A 5 -2.12 -9.11 2.24
CA SER A 5 -1.43 -9.81 3.32
C SER A 5 -0.53 -8.85 4.10
N ALA A 6 -0.11 -9.26 5.30
CA ALA A 6 0.92 -8.53 6.03
C ALA A 6 2.24 -8.48 5.22
N GLY A 7 2.89 -7.32 5.19
CA GLY A 7 4.08 -7.04 4.38
C GLY A 7 3.77 -6.43 3.01
N ASP A 8 2.52 -6.48 2.54
CA ASP A 8 2.15 -5.85 1.27
C ASP A 8 2.22 -4.33 1.34
N ILE A 9 2.54 -3.72 0.20
CA ILE A 9 2.33 -2.30 -0.04
C ILE A 9 0.97 -2.12 -0.70
N VAL A 10 0.18 -1.19 -0.17
CA VAL A 10 -1.15 -0.88 -0.65
C VAL A 10 -1.31 0.62 -0.87
N GLU A 11 -2.10 0.98 -1.87
CA GLU A 11 -2.51 2.34 -2.17
C GLU A 11 -3.93 2.57 -1.65
N CYS A 12 -4.19 3.69 -0.98
CA CYS A 12 -5.55 4.06 -0.61
C CYS A 12 -6.31 4.54 -1.85
N ILE A 13 -7.45 3.90 -2.14
CA ILE A 13 -8.34 4.24 -3.26
C ILE A 13 -9.69 4.80 -2.82
N ASP A 14 -9.95 4.83 -1.51
CA ASP A 14 -11.16 5.41 -0.91
C ASP A 14 -10.87 5.90 0.51
N ASP A 15 -10.76 7.22 0.66
CA ASP A 15 -10.53 7.94 1.92
C ASP A 15 -11.83 8.44 2.58
N THR A 16 -13.00 8.04 2.07
CA THR A 16 -14.30 8.51 2.57
C THR A 16 -14.50 8.05 4.02
N PRO A 17 -14.62 8.93 5.01
CA PRO A 17 -14.84 8.53 6.39
C PRO A 17 -16.21 7.85 6.52
N SER A 18 -16.22 6.56 6.81
CA SER A 18 -17.48 5.79 6.89
C SER A 18 -18.08 5.77 8.29
N ARG A 19 -17.29 6.05 9.34
CA ARG A 19 -17.76 6.04 10.74
C ARG A 19 -17.02 7.07 11.62
N PRO A 20 -17.55 7.45 12.78
CA PRO A 20 -16.87 8.35 13.72
C PRO A 20 -15.51 7.84 14.20
N GLU A 21 -15.28 6.53 14.17
CA GLU A 21 -13.99 5.91 14.52
C GLU A 21 -12.93 6.09 13.42
N SER A 22 -13.35 6.49 12.21
CA SER A 22 -12.51 6.78 11.06
C SER A 22 -11.99 8.23 11.05
N GLN A 23 -11.79 8.85 12.22
CA GLN A 23 -11.31 10.24 12.32
C GLN A 23 -9.97 10.46 11.61
N ILE A 24 -9.13 9.41 11.57
CA ILE A 24 -7.87 9.42 10.82
C ILE A 24 -8.06 8.48 9.64
N MET A 25 -8.30 9.06 8.47
CA MET A 25 -8.34 8.33 7.20
C MET A 25 -6.95 8.31 6.58
N PRO A 26 -6.58 7.24 5.84
CA PRO A 26 -5.43 7.28 4.96
C PRO A 26 -5.69 8.26 3.82
N ASP A 27 -4.64 8.93 3.37
CA ASP A 27 -4.71 9.90 2.29
C ASP A 27 -4.92 9.18 0.95
N LEU A 28 -5.85 9.67 0.14
CA LEU A 28 -6.13 9.12 -1.19
C LEU A 28 -4.87 9.12 -2.07
N GLY A 29 -4.57 7.97 -2.68
CA GLY A 29 -3.39 7.76 -3.54
C GLY A 29 -2.07 7.55 -2.79
N ALA A 30 -2.04 7.72 -1.46
CA ALA A 30 -0.84 7.46 -0.69
C ALA A 30 -0.59 5.94 -0.53
N LEU A 31 0.69 5.60 -0.37
CA LEU A 31 1.16 4.23 -0.21
C LEU A 31 1.42 3.89 1.26
N TYR A 32 0.99 2.71 1.66
CA TYR A 32 1.07 2.23 3.03
C TYR A 32 1.56 0.78 3.10
N THR A 33 2.25 0.44 4.17
CA THR A 33 2.69 -0.93 4.45
C THR A 33 1.70 -1.62 5.37
N VAL A 34 1.17 -2.77 4.96
CA VAL A 34 0.27 -3.58 5.80
C VAL A 34 1.08 -4.28 6.89
N THR A 35 0.77 -4.00 8.15
CA THR A 35 1.42 -4.65 9.31
C THR A 35 0.63 -5.84 9.83
N ASN A 36 -0.70 -5.80 9.69
CA ASN A 36 -1.58 -6.85 10.14
C ASN A 36 -2.87 -6.81 9.32
N ILE A 37 -3.45 -7.98 9.05
CA ILE A 37 -4.78 -8.13 8.49
C ILE A 37 -5.56 -9.11 9.36
N ARG A 38 -6.84 -8.81 9.60
CA ARG A 38 -7.72 -9.66 10.39
C ARG A 38 -9.15 -9.64 9.85
N PRO A 39 -9.94 -10.70 10.08
CA PRO A 39 -11.38 -10.66 9.81
C PRO A 39 -12.08 -9.58 10.63
N ALA A 40 -13.04 -8.86 10.01
CA ALA A 40 -13.84 -7.84 10.67
C ALA A 40 -15.23 -7.72 10.00
N GLY A 41 -16.26 -8.26 10.65
CA GLY A 41 -17.61 -8.34 10.06
C GLY A 41 -17.59 -9.20 8.79
N ASP A 42 -18.13 -8.66 7.70
CA ASP A 42 -18.21 -9.34 6.40
C ASP A 42 -16.94 -9.14 5.53
N GLY A 43 -15.93 -8.45 6.06
CA GLY A 43 -14.70 -8.11 5.35
C GLY A 43 -13.44 -8.31 6.19
N HIS A 44 -12.40 -7.58 5.83
CA HIS A 44 -11.12 -7.60 6.52
C HIS A 44 -10.75 -6.20 6.99
N SER A 45 -10.13 -6.12 8.17
CA SER A 45 -9.53 -4.90 8.68
C SER A 45 -8.01 -4.99 8.55
N VAL A 46 -7.40 -3.95 7.97
CA VAL A 46 -5.96 -3.81 7.80
C VAL A 46 -5.40 -2.76 8.76
N ARG A 47 -4.21 -3.04 9.29
CA ARG A 47 -3.38 -2.05 10.00
C ARG A 47 -2.24 -1.62 9.10
N LEU A 48 -2.00 -0.32 9.08
CA LEU A 48 -0.96 0.31 8.28
C LEU A 48 0.21 0.67 9.21
N LYS A 49 1.44 0.59 8.71
CA LYS A 49 2.65 0.91 9.48
C LYS A 49 2.77 2.40 9.75
N GLU A 50 2.41 3.20 8.76
CA GLU A 50 2.62 4.65 8.74
C GLU A 50 1.52 5.42 9.45
N LEU A 51 0.37 4.77 9.71
CA LEU A 51 -0.79 5.39 10.33
C LEU A 51 -1.19 4.66 11.60
N THR A 52 -1.43 5.44 12.65
CA THR A 52 -2.03 4.93 13.89
C THR A 52 -3.53 5.20 13.86
N PRO A 53 -4.38 4.15 13.91
CA PRO A 53 -5.82 4.34 13.89
C PRO A 53 -6.33 4.92 15.21
N SER A 54 -7.46 5.63 15.15
CA SER A 54 -8.22 6.06 16.32
C SER A 54 -9.03 4.90 16.89
N CYS A 55 -9.14 4.84 18.22
CA CYS A 55 -9.99 3.86 18.91
C CYS A 55 -11.45 4.30 18.87
N HIS A 56 -12.38 3.34 18.79
CA HIS A 56 -13.82 3.61 18.91
C HIS A 56 -14.22 4.25 20.25
N ARG A 57 -13.39 4.07 21.28
CA ARG A 57 -13.57 4.68 22.61
C ARG A 57 -13.01 6.10 22.71
N GLY A 58 -12.53 6.66 21.59
CA GLY A 58 -11.79 7.91 21.54
C GLY A 58 -10.29 7.73 21.82
N GLY A 59 -9.47 8.57 21.19
CA GLY A 59 -8.01 8.58 21.37
C GLY A 59 -7.25 7.52 20.57
N VAL A 60 -5.95 7.38 20.87
CA VAL A 60 -5.03 6.46 20.19
C VAL A 60 -5.45 5.00 20.42
N CYS A 61 -5.39 4.16 19.37
CA CYS A 61 -5.70 2.74 19.48
C CYS A 61 -4.71 1.98 20.38
N ALA A 62 -5.16 1.57 21.57
CA ALA A 62 -4.45 0.67 22.47
C ALA A 62 -4.95 -0.79 22.42
N CYS A 63 -6.09 -1.07 21.77
CA CYS A 63 -6.62 -2.44 21.69
C CYS A 63 -5.94 -3.29 20.61
N HIS A 64 -5.07 -2.69 19.79
CA HIS A 64 -4.41 -3.32 18.63
C HIS A 64 -5.36 -3.93 17.58
N GLN A 65 -6.65 -3.63 17.70
CA GLN A 65 -7.70 -4.19 16.87
C GLN A 65 -8.31 -3.15 15.91
N CYS A 66 -8.08 -1.85 16.13
CA CYS A 66 -8.53 -0.84 15.17
C CYS A 66 -7.66 -0.86 13.91
N GLY A 67 -8.29 -0.54 12.78
CA GLY A 67 -7.71 -0.51 11.45
C GLY A 67 -8.76 -0.01 10.45
N TRP A 68 -8.45 -0.15 9.18
CA TRP A 68 -9.31 0.31 8.08
C TRP A 68 -9.83 -0.87 7.27
N ASP A 69 -10.94 -0.67 6.56
CA ASP A 69 -11.48 -1.70 5.67
C ASP A 69 -10.51 -1.99 4.53
N ALA A 70 -10.16 -3.26 4.33
CA ALA A 70 -9.31 -3.73 3.25
C ALA A 70 -9.83 -3.35 1.85
N GLY A 71 -11.16 -3.22 1.69
CA GLY A 71 -11.79 -2.83 0.42
C GLY A 71 -11.42 -1.43 -0.07
N ARG A 72 -10.86 -0.59 0.79
CA ARG A 72 -10.40 0.78 0.49
C ARG A 72 -9.02 0.83 -0.14
N PHE A 73 -8.39 -0.33 -0.32
CA PHE A 73 -7.01 -0.41 -0.72
C PHE A 73 -6.82 -1.25 -1.97
N ARG A 74 -5.93 -0.77 -2.83
CA ARG A 74 -5.43 -1.52 -3.97
C ARG A 74 -4.03 -2.02 -3.65
N LYS A 75 -3.79 -3.33 -3.77
CA LYS A 75 -2.45 -3.90 -3.65
C LYS A 75 -1.54 -3.36 -4.76
N VAL A 76 -0.39 -2.82 -4.37
CA VAL A 76 0.63 -2.35 -5.31
C VAL A 76 1.69 -3.44 -5.45
N TYR A 77 1.81 -3.98 -6.67
CA TYR A 77 2.87 -4.93 -6.96
C TYR A 77 4.18 -4.17 -7.18
N ARG A 78 5.17 -4.47 -6.34
CA ARG A 78 6.56 -4.08 -6.60
C ARG A 78 7.34 -5.35 -6.97
N PRO A 79 7.80 -5.48 -8.23
CA PRO A 79 8.75 -6.52 -8.55
C PRO A 79 9.98 -6.37 -7.64
N ASN A 80 10.61 -7.49 -7.27
CA ASN A 80 11.84 -7.42 -6.50
C ASN A 80 12.95 -6.77 -7.36
N GLY A 81 13.96 -6.19 -6.70
CA GLY A 81 15.06 -5.51 -7.38
C GLY A 81 15.84 -6.46 -8.31
N GLU A 82 15.93 -7.73 -7.95
CA GLU A 82 16.57 -8.78 -8.78
C GLU A 82 15.84 -8.99 -10.11
N PHE A 83 14.51 -9.01 -10.09
CA PHE A 83 13.70 -9.13 -11.30
C PHE A 83 13.85 -7.89 -12.18
N ILE A 84 13.82 -6.69 -11.60
CA ILE A 84 14.06 -5.45 -12.35
C ILE A 84 15.45 -5.47 -12.99
N ALA A 85 16.48 -5.84 -12.22
CA ALA A 85 17.84 -5.98 -12.73
C ALA A 85 17.92 -7.00 -13.87
N SER A 86 17.25 -8.14 -13.73
CA SER A 86 17.21 -9.17 -14.79
C SER A 86 16.59 -8.67 -16.10
N LEU A 87 15.62 -7.76 -16.05
CA LEU A 87 15.02 -7.15 -17.23
C LEU A 87 15.94 -6.13 -17.93
N MET A 88 16.92 -5.57 -17.20
CA MET A 88 17.83 -4.54 -17.72
C MET A 88 19.15 -5.10 -18.25
N CYS A 89 19.47 -6.37 -18.00
CA CYS A 89 20.74 -6.98 -18.40
C CYS A 89 20.94 -7.10 -19.92
N ASP A 90 19.89 -7.03 -20.74
CA ASP A 90 19.97 -7.18 -22.20
C ASP A 90 20.00 -5.85 -22.97
N VAL A 91 20.19 -4.72 -22.29
CA VAL A 91 20.37 -3.43 -22.98
C VAL A 91 21.84 -3.28 -23.36
N PRO A 92 22.23 -3.40 -24.64
CA PRO A 92 23.60 -3.12 -25.05
C PRO A 92 23.93 -1.65 -24.72
N ASP A 93 25.07 -1.44 -24.03
CA ASP A 93 25.61 -0.12 -23.70
C ASP A 93 25.99 0.71 -24.95
N GLU A 94 26.06 0.06 -26.12
CA GLU A 94 26.51 0.66 -27.37
C GLU A 94 25.33 1.20 -28.18
N ILE A 95 24.81 2.37 -27.79
CA ILE A 95 24.23 3.28 -28.77
C ILE A 95 25.41 4.05 -29.36
N GLU A 96 26.02 3.52 -30.42
CA GLU A 96 26.94 4.30 -31.25
C GLU A 96 26.19 5.55 -31.71
N ALA A 97 26.62 6.72 -31.22
CA ALA A 97 26.07 7.99 -31.67
C ALA A 97 26.30 8.08 -33.18
N PRO A 98 25.27 8.37 -34.00
CA PRO A 98 25.47 8.51 -35.43
C PRO A 98 26.43 9.68 -35.68
N GLU A 99 27.56 9.40 -36.34
CA GLU A 99 28.49 10.44 -36.78
C GLU A 99 27.71 11.42 -37.66
N LEU A 100 27.67 12.68 -37.24
CA LEU A 100 27.20 13.79 -38.06
C LEU A 100 28.18 13.95 -39.21
N VAL A 101 27.76 13.55 -40.41
CA VAL A 101 28.43 13.90 -41.65
C VAL A 101 28.22 15.40 -41.91
N ASP A 102 29.34 16.14 -41.94
CA ASP A 102 29.45 17.57 -42.30
C ASP A 102 28.93 17.87 -43.73
#